data_AF-X0ZBT3-F1
#
_entry.id   AF-X0ZBT3-F1
#
_cell.length_a   1.000
_cell.length_b   1.000
_cell.length_c   1.000
_cell.angle_alpha   90.00
_cell.angle_beta   90.00
_cell.angle_gamma   90.00
#
_symmetry.space_group_name_H-M   'P 1'
#
loop_
_entity.id
_entity.type
_entity.pdbx_description
1 polymer ?
#
loop_
_entity_poly.entity_id
_entity_poly.type
_entity_poly.pdbx_seq_one_letter_code
_entity_poly.pdbx_strand_id
1 'polypeptide(L)'
;YVFLSHKYNKTPLKFKISNKFKFGKVYQVSVFKKEGKFFICVTYDRQVKDYVDNKKYQAFDLGIMKHTGVNLDGKFIELKNSRVDKYWQKRVQEIQSRKD
;
A
#
# COMPACT_ATOMS: atom_id res chain seq x y z
N TYR A 1 -22.07 -3.53 -1.97
CA TYR A 1 -21.87 -3.25 -3.41
C TYR A 1 -21.92 -1.74 -3.61
N VAL A 2 -21.21 -1.20 -4.60
CA VAL A 2 -21.31 0.20 -5.05
C VAL A 2 -21.91 0.20 -6.45
N PHE A 3 -22.91 1.05 -6.67
CA PHE A 3 -23.60 1.20 -7.95
C PHE A 3 -23.44 2.64 -8.42
N LEU A 4 -23.06 2.82 -9.67
CA LEU A 4 -22.89 4.13 -10.28
C LEU A 4 -23.65 4.18 -11.62
N SER A 5 -24.17 5.34 -11.96
CA SER A 5 -24.82 5.59 -13.25
C SER A 5 -23.89 6.37 -14.17
N HIS A 6 -23.90 6.05 -15.46
CA HIS A 6 -23.19 6.82 -16.48
C HIS A 6 -23.86 6.68 -17.85
N LYS A 7 -23.55 7.60 -18.77
CA LYS A 7 -24.08 7.59 -20.14
C LYS A 7 -23.06 7.15 -21.21
N TYR A 8 -21.85 6.76 -20.79
CA TYR A 8 -20.74 6.48 -21.73
C TYR A 8 -20.94 5.19 -22.53
N ASN A 9 -21.55 4.14 -21.94
CA ASN A 9 -21.93 2.92 -22.65
C ASN A 9 -23.03 2.16 -21.86
N LYS A 10 -23.39 0.96 -22.32
CA LYS A 10 -24.41 0.11 -21.70
C LYS A 10 -23.85 -0.80 -20.58
N THR A 11 -22.56 -0.75 -20.28
CA THR A 11 -21.95 -1.62 -19.26
C THR A 11 -22.34 -1.14 -17.87
N PRO A 12 -22.99 -1.96 -17.04
CA PRO A 12 -23.38 -1.53 -15.70
C PRO A 12 -22.15 -1.34 -14.79
N LEU A 13 -22.06 -0.20 -14.12
CA LEU A 13 -21.05 0.07 -13.10
C LEU A 13 -21.51 -0.50 -11.75
N LYS A 14 -21.28 -1.80 -11.54
CA LYS A 14 -21.60 -2.53 -10.31
C LYS A 14 -20.33 -3.14 -9.71
N PHE A 15 -19.92 -2.64 -8.56
CA PHE A 15 -18.69 -3.07 -7.90
C PHE A 15 -19.00 -3.83 -6.61
N LYS A 16 -18.55 -5.08 -6.52
CA LYS A 16 -18.57 -5.83 -5.25
C LYS A 16 -17.43 -5.31 -4.38
N ILE A 17 -17.77 -4.74 -3.24
CA ILE A 17 -16.80 -4.35 -2.23
C ILE A 17 -16.69 -5.46 -1.21
N SER A 18 -15.46 -5.82 -0.83
CA SER A 18 -15.21 -6.78 0.25
C SER A 18 -15.68 -6.22 1.59
N ASN A 19 -16.29 -7.08 2.41
CA ASN A 19 -16.79 -6.73 3.75
C ASN A 19 -15.69 -6.25 4.72
N LYS A 20 -14.41 -6.41 4.37
CA LYS A 20 -13.28 -5.86 5.14
C LYS A 20 -13.23 -4.33 5.13
N PHE A 21 -13.86 -3.70 4.14
CA PHE A 21 -13.95 -2.24 4.05
C PHE A 21 -15.23 -1.77 4.73
N LYS A 22 -15.07 -0.96 5.77
CA LYS A 22 -16.16 -0.20 6.38
C LYS A 22 -15.94 1.27 6.02
N PHE A 23 -16.80 1.80 5.16
CA PHE A 23 -16.77 3.20 4.80
C PHE A 23 -17.54 3.99 5.85
N GLY A 24 -16.89 4.96 6.50
CA GLY A 24 -17.57 5.97 7.29
C GLY A 24 -18.21 7.00 6.35
N LYS A 25 -17.78 8.25 6.44
CA LYS A 25 -18.16 9.29 5.49
C LYS A 25 -17.40 9.11 4.18
N VAL A 26 -18.11 8.95 3.06
CA VAL A 26 -17.50 8.92 1.73
C VAL A 26 -17.40 10.35 1.19
N TYR A 27 -16.20 10.76 0.77
CA TYR A 27 -15.95 12.08 0.21
C TYR A 27 -16.01 12.08 -1.31
N GLN A 28 -15.45 11.04 -1.92
CA GLN A 28 -15.30 10.98 -3.36
C GLN A 28 -15.31 9.54 -3.85
N VAL A 29 -15.96 9.32 -4.99
CA VAL A 29 -15.87 8.08 -5.76
C VAL A 29 -15.42 8.45 -7.17
N SER A 30 -14.22 8.04 -7.52
CA SER A 30 -13.65 8.26 -8.86
C SER A 30 -13.74 6.98 -9.68
N VAL A 31 -14.14 7.10 -10.94
CA VAL A 31 -14.25 5.98 -11.88
C VAL A 31 -13.15 6.08 -12.92
N PHE A 32 -12.44 4.98 -13.15
CA PHE A 32 -11.38 4.87 -14.15
C PHE A 32 -11.68 3.72 -15.10
N LYS A 33 -11.23 3.84 -16.35
CA LYS A 33 -11.28 2.76 -17.34
C LYS A 33 -9.86 2.46 -17.81
N LYS A 34 -9.45 1.19 -17.70
CA LYS A 34 -8.17 0.70 -18.21
C LYS A 34 -8.37 -0.68 -18.82
N GLU A 35 -7.86 -0.89 -20.03
CA GLU A 35 -7.92 -2.19 -20.74
C GLU A 35 -9.34 -2.79 -20.79
N GLY A 36 -10.33 -1.95 -21.10
CA GLY A 36 -11.74 -2.36 -21.20
C GLY A 36 -12.43 -2.62 -19.86
N LYS A 37 -11.72 -2.55 -18.73
CA LYS A 37 -12.26 -2.77 -17.38
C LYS A 37 -12.47 -1.43 -16.65
N PHE A 38 -13.53 -1.38 -15.84
CA PHE A 38 -13.77 -0.24 -14.97
C PHE A 38 -13.22 -0.50 -13.56
N PHE A 39 -12.72 0.56 -12.94
CA PHE A 39 -12.18 0.57 -11.59
C PHE A 39 -12.78 1.75 -10.83
N ILE A 40 -12.89 1.60 -9.51
CA ILE A 40 -13.28 2.71 -8.63
C ILE A 40 -12.21 2.96 -7.57
N CYS A 41 -11.97 4.23 -7.30
CA CYS A 41 -11.26 4.68 -6.11
C CYS A 41 -12.27 5.36 -5.19
N VAL A 42 -12.35 4.92 -3.94
CA VAL A 42 -13.25 5.47 -2.92
C VAL A 42 -12.41 6.15 -1.87
N THR A 43 -12.57 7.47 -1.73
CA THR A 43 -11.98 8.28 -0.66
C THR A 43 -13.01 8.43 0.45
N TYR A 44 -12.65 8.04 1.68
CA TYR A 44 -13.57 8.00 2.81
C TYR A 44 -12.83 8.23 4.12
N ASP A 45 -13.57 8.71 5.13
CA ASP A 45 -13.12 8.71 6.53
C ASP A 45 -12.92 7.29 6.99
N ARG A 46 -11.67 6.93 7.19
CA ARG A 46 -11.31 5.70 7.87
C ARG A 46 -11.52 5.93 9.36
N GLN A 47 -12.38 5.12 9.98
CA GLN A 47 -12.37 5.00 11.44
C GLN A 47 -11.02 4.43 11.87
N VAL A 48 -10.17 5.28 12.43
CA VAL A 48 -8.98 4.88 13.14
C VAL A 48 -9.36 4.74 14.61
N LYS A 49 -8.81 3.74 15.30
CA LYS A 49 -8.97 3.67 16.75
C LYS A 49 -8.30 4.90 17.37
N ASP A 50 -8.89 5.43 18.43
CA ASP A 50 -8.25 6.49 19.20
C ASP A 50 -6.87 6.04 19.68
N TYR A 51 -5.95 7.00 19.73
CA TYR A 51 -4.62 6.75 20.27
C TYR A 51 -4.74 6.37 21.75
N VAL A 52 -4.04 5.30 22.14
CA VAL A 52 -3.90 4.87 23.53
C VAL A 52 -2.43 4.68 23.81
N ASP A 53 -1.89 5.45 24.78
CA ASP A 53 -0.53 5.20 25.27
C ASP A 53 -0.54 3.89 26.08
N ASN A 54 0.14 2.87 25.55
CA ASN A 54 0.27 1.57 26.18
C ASN A 54 1.56 1.45 27.01
N LYS A 55 2.32 2.54 27.18
CA LYS A 55 3.63 2.61 27.85
C LYS A 55 4.69 1.66 27.26
N LYS A 56 4.50 1.20 26.03
CA LYS A 56 5.47 0.37 25.30
C LYS A 56 6.11 1.22 24.22
N TYR A 57 7.38 1.53 24.43
CA TYR A 57 8.16 2.34 23.49
C TYR A 57 9.10 1.47 22.66
N GLN A 58 9.34 1.91 21.43
CA GLN A 58 10.30 1.30 20.52
C GLN A 58 11.10 2.40 19.82
N ALA A 59 12.42 2.36 19.97
CA ALA A 59 13.31 3.22 19.20
C ALA A 59 13.56 2.58 17.83
N PHE A 60 13.56 3.38 16.78
CA PHE A 60 13.85 2.96 15.41
C PHE A 60 15.06 3.73 14.87
N ASP A 61 16.06 3.00 14.41
CA ASP A 61 17.09 3.51 13.51
C ASP A 61 16.67 3.21 12.06
N LEU A 62 16.52 4.25 11.25
CA LEU A 62 16.00 4.16 9.89
C LEU A 62 17.13 4.19 8.84
N GLY A 63 18.08 3.26 8.95
CA GLY A 63 19.19 3.14 8.02
C GLY A 63 18.79 2.81 6.57
N ILE A 64 19.64 3.19 5.61
CA ILE A 64 19.40 2.99 4.17
C ILE A 64 19.27 1.49 3.80
N MET A 65 20.08 0.64 4.41
CA MET A 65 20.09 -0.81 4.12
C MET A 65 19.05 -1.58 4.93
N LYS A 66 18.82 -1.17 6.18
CA LYS A 66 17.90 -1.82 7.10
C LYS A 66 17.36 -0.80 8.10
N HIS A 67 16.15 -1.05 8.55
CA HIS A 67 15.59 -0.43 9.74
C HIS A 67 15.78 -1.36 10.93
N THR A 68 16.31 -0.83 12.02
CA THR A 68 16.51 -1.58 13.27
C THR A 68 15.62 -0.98 14.34
N GLY A 69 14.83 -1.81 15.01
CA GLY A 69 14.01 -1.38 16.15
C GLY A 69 14.46 -2.07 17.43
N VAL A 70 14.46 -1.36 18.55
CA VAL A 70 14.67 -1.95 19.90
C VAL A 70 13.56 -1.50 20.83
N ASN A 71 12.90 -2.45 21.50
CA ASN A 71 11.85 -2.15 22.47
C ASN A 71 12.43 -2.00 23.90
N LEU A 72 11.58 -1.64 24.86
CA LEU A 72 11.96 -1.48 26.27
C LEU A 72 12.55 -2.75 26.93
N ASP A 73 12.22 -3.93 26.41
CA ASP A 73 12.75 -5.22 26.91
C ASP A 73 14.12 -5.57 26.28
N GLY A 74 14.70 -4.68 25.47
CA GLY A 74 15.92 -4.93 24.72
C GLY A 74 15.74 -5.88 23.53
N LYS A 75 14.49 -6.18 23.12
CA LYS A 75 14.20 -7.04 21.97
C LYS A 75 14.38 -6.26 20.67
N PHE A 76 15.19 -6.82 19.78
CA PHE A 76 15.48 -6.26 18.47
C PHE A 76 14.51 -6.78 17.39
N ILE A 77 14.18 -5.90 16.44
CA ILE A 77 13.59 -6.24 15.15
C ILE A 77 14.45 -5.63 14.05
N GLU A 78 14.60 -6.36 12.94
CA GLU A 78 15.29 -5.86 11.75
C GLU A 78 14.42 -6.02 10.53
N LEU A 79 14.27 -4.94 9.77
CA LEU A 79 13.52 -4.89 8.52
C LEU A 79 14.49 -4.47 7.41
N LYS A 80 14.72 -5.33 6.43
CA LYS A 80 15.58 -5.00 5.29
C LYS A 80 14.85 -4.08 4.33
N ASN A 81 15.52 -3.02 3.90
CA ASN A 81 14.96 -2.07 2.94
C ASN A 81 15.17 -2.54 1.51
N SER A 82 14.16 -2.33 0.67
CA SER A 82 14.31 -2.47 -0.77
C SER A 82 15.20 -1.35 -1.31
N ARG A 83 16.37 -1.69 -1.83
CA ARG A 83 17.26 -0.77 -2.54
C ARG A 83 16.79 -0.59 -3.98
N VAL A 84 15.70 0.16 -4.15
CA VAL A 84 15.12 0.46 -5.47
C VAL A 84 16.11 1.18 -6.39
N ASP A 85 17.02 1.96 -5.81
CA ASP A 85 18.15 2.60 -6.50
C ASP A 85 19.13 1.57 -7.10
N LYS A 86 19.25 0.39 -6.48
CA LYS A 86 20.09 -0.71 -6.96
C LYS A 86 19.34 -1.71 -7.84
N TYR A 87 18.09 -1.43 -8.21
CA TYR A 87 17.25 -2.37 -8.96
C TYR A 87 17.91 -2.87 -10.25
N TRP A 88 18.54 -1.97 -11.01
CA TRP A 88 19.21 -2.30 -12.26
C TRP A 88 20.59 -2.94 -12.07
N GLN A 89 21.23 -2.74 -10.91
CA GLN A 89 22.61 -3.16 -10.67
C GLN A 89 22.76 -4.68 -10.81
N LYS A 90 21.81 -5.46 -10.28
CA LYS A 90 21.85 -6.93 -10.39
C LYS A 90 21.71 -7.40 -11.84
N ARG A 91 20.78 -6.80 -12.61
CA ARG A 91 20.55 -7.15 -14.02
C ARG A 91 21.75 -6.82 -14.90
N VAL A 92 22.39 -5.69 -14.64
CA VAL A 92 23.60 -5.27 -15.37
C VAL A 92 24.77 -6.21 -15.06
N GLN A 93 24.97 -6.58 -13.79
CA GLN A 93 26.01 -7.52 -13.37
C GLN A 93 25.83 -8.91 -14.00
N GLU A 94 24.60 -9.44 -14.04
CA GLU A 94 24.30 -10.74 -14.66
C GLU A 94 24.57 -10.76 -16.18
N ILE A 95 24.40 -9.63 -16.86
CA ILE A 95 24.72 -9.51 -18.29
C ILE A 95 26.23 -9.42 -18.50
N GLN A 96 26.94 -8.68 -17.64
CA GLN A 96 28.40 -8.54 -17.70
C GLN A 96 29.10 -9.87 -17.42
N SER A 97 28.66 -10.63 -16.42
CA SER A 97 29.27 -11.92 -16.04
C SER A 97 29.07 -13.05 -17.06
N ARG A 98 28.29 -12.83 -18.14
CA ARG A 98 28.11 -13.78 -19.24
C ARG A 98 28.98 -13.44 -20.46
N LYS A 99 29.57 -12.24 -20.47
CA LYS A 99 30.51 -11.80 -21.51
C LYS A 99 31.96 -12.18 -21.15
N ASP A 100 32.25 -12.25 -19.85
CA ASP A 100 33.48 -12.83 -19.30
C ASP A 100 33.37 -14.37 -19.28
#